data_AF-A0A6P2DJZ2-F1
#
_entry.id   AF-A0A6P2DJZ2-F1
#
_cell.length_a   1.000
_cell.length_b   1.000
_cell.length_c   1.000
_cell.angle_alpha   90.00
_cell.angle_beta   90.00
_cell.angle_gamma   90.00
#
_symmetry.space_group_name_H-M   'P 1'
#
loop_
_entity.id
_entity.type
_entity.pdbx_description
1 polymer ?
#
loop_
_entity_poly.entity_id
_entity_poly.type
_entity_poly.pdbx_seq_one_letter_code
_entity_poly.pdbx_strand_id
1 'polypeptide(L)'
;MSDTGPPRDGATFDPALDGERADTQQERVLTVMRCGEWLTVSEVQARIAQMFNGKRDPETSIGTRIRDLRKAKFGLFRIDAQRRGNPKAGLWEFRLVAPTQTPTESVPPLEA
;
A
#
# COMPACT_ATOMS: atom_id res chain seq x y z
N MET A 1 -24.13 8.42 1.91
CA MET A 1 -23.33 9.66 1.99
C MET A 1 -21.91 9.29 1.62
N SER A 2 -21.52 9.58 0.38
CA SER A 2 -20.24 9.12 -0.18
C SER A 2 -19.10 10.01 0.31
N ASP A 3 -18.29 9.49 1.22
CA ASP A 3 -17.07 10.12 1.70
C ASP A 3 -16.04 10.14 0.56
N THR A 4 -16.01 11.25 -0.17
CA THR A 4 -15.05 11.49 -1.26
C THR A 4 -13.96 12.40 -0.70
N GLY A 5 -12.96 11.79 -0.07
CA GLY A 5 -11.74 12.51 0.33
C GLY A 5 -11.15 13.30 -0.85
N PRO A 6 -10.31 14.32 -0.59
CA PRO A 6 -9.88 15.24 -1.63
C PRO A 6 -9.22 14.51 -2.82
N PRO A 7 -9.55 14.90 -4.07
CA PRO A 7 -9.03 14.27 -5.27
C PRO A 7 -7.50 14.33 -5.33
N ARG A 8 -6.88 13.48 -6.16
CA ARG A 8 -5.43 13.58 -6.41
C ARG A 8 -5.18 14.91 -7.14
N ASP A 9 -4.15 15.65 -6.73
CA ASP A 9 -4.02 17.09 -6.97
C ASP A 9 -2.64 17.48 -7.55
N GLY A 10 -2.16 16.72 -8.52
CA GLY A 10 -0.98 17.10 -9.32
C GLY A 10 -1.35 18.05 -10.46
N ALA A 11 -0.51 19.04 -10.77
CA ALA A 11 -0.75 20.00 -11.86
C ALA A 11 -0.92 19.35 -13.26
N THR A 12 -0.49 18.09 -13.41
CA THR A 12 -0.64 17.28 -14.62
C THR A 12 -1.60 16.10 -14.44
N PHE A 13 -2.33 16.01 -13.32
CA PHE A 13 -3.27 14.93 -13.05
C PHE A 13 -4.63 15.26 -13.66
N ASP A 14 -5.10 14.43 -14.59
CA ASP A 14 -6.45 14.53 -15.13
C ASP A 14 -7.34 13.48 -14.43
N PRO A 15 -8.31 13.87 -13.60
CA PRO A 15 -9.18 12.93 -12.90
C PRO A 15 -9.92 11.95 -13.81
N ALA A 16 -10.29 12.36 -15.03
CA ALA A 16 -11.04 11.53 -15.97
C ALA A 16 -10.15 10.47 -16.64
N LEU A 17 -8.88 10.78 -16.88
CA LEU A 17 -7.94 9.88 -17.57
C LEU A 17 -7.06 9.09 -16.58
N ASP A 18 -6.66 9.71 -15.48
CA ASP A 18 -5.73 9.14 -14.50
C ASP A 18 -6.42 8.53 -13.28
N GLY A 19 -7.68 8.89 -13.00
CA GLY A 19 -8.42 8.41 -11.83
C GLY A 19 -8.57 6.90 -11.82
N GLU A 20 -9.25 6.34 -12.82
CA GLU A 20 -9.51 4.90 -12.95
C GLU A 20 -8.20 4.10 -13.01
N ARG A 21 -7.23 4.56 -13.80
CA ARG A 21 -5.91 3.90 -13.89
C ARG A 21 -5.20 3.90 -12.54
N ALA A 22 -5.18 5.01 -11.81
CA ALA A 22 -4.48 5.12 -10.55
C ALA A 22 -5.18 4.35 -9.42
N ASP A 23 -6.51 4.24 -9.44
CA ASP A 23 -7.27 3.41 -8.51
C ASP A 23 -6.97 1.93 -8.73
N THR A 24 -6.99 1.45 -9.98
CA THR A 24 -6.61 0.06 -10.26
C THR A 24 -5.14 -0.23 -9.94
N GLN A 25 -4.24 0.75 -10.06
CA GLN A 25 -2.84 0.62 -9.62
C GLN A 25 -2.73 0.50 -8.10
N GLN A 26 -3.49 1.31 -7.37
CA GLN A 26 -3.52 1.28 -5.91
C GLN A 26 -3.95 -0.10 -5.39
N GLU A 27 -5.01 -0.66 -5.98
CA GLU A 27 -5.54 -1.97 -5.61
C GLU A 27 -4.54 -3.11 -5.87
N ARG A 28 -3.85 -3.10 -7.02
CA ARG A 28 -2.82 -4.10 -7.34
C ARG A 28 -1.67 -4.05 -6.33
N VAL A 29 -1.18 -2.85 -6.01
CA VAL A 29 -0.11 -2.66 -5.01
C VAL A 29 -0.56 -3.14 -3.64
N LEU A 30 -1.77 -2.76 -3.19
CA LEU A 30 -2.32 -3.22 -1.92
C LEU A 30 -2.44 -4.75 -1.88
N THR A 31 -2.95 -5.36 -2.95
CA THR A 31 -3.13 -6.82 -3.05
C THR A 31 -1.80 -7.55 -2.89
N VAL A 32 -0.74 -7.08 -3.55
CA VAL A 32 0.60 -7.66 -3.40
C VAL A 32 1.15 -7.48 -1.99
N MET A 33 1.03 -6.27 -1.42
CA MET A 33 1.61 -5.97 -0.11
C MET A 33 0.89 -6.67 1.06
N ARG A 34 -0.36 -7.13 0.86
CA ARG A 34 -1.13 -7.88 1.87
C ARG A 34 -0.48 -9.19 2.32
N CYS A 35 0.51 -9.71 1.59
CA CYS A 35 1.29 -10.86 2.06
C CYS A 35 2.09 -10.55 3.35
N GLY A 36 2.27 -9.27 3.71
CA GLY A 36 2.99 -8.88 4.93
C GLY A 36 4.49 -9.18 4.88
N GLU A 37 5.05 -9.45 3.70
CA GLU A 37 6.47 -9.66 3.49
C GLU A 37 7.20 -8.35 3.22
N TRP A 38 8.52 -8.34 3.42
CA TRP A 38 9.37 -7.25 3.02
C TRP A 38 9.66 -7.32 1.52
N LEU A 39 9.22 -6.31 0.78
CA LEU A 39 9.35 -6.27 -0.68
C LEU A 39 9.99 -4.97 -1.14
N THR A 40 10.90 -5.05 -2.11
CA THR A 40 11.35 -3.88 -2.87
C THR A 40 10.29 -3.44 -3.87
N VAL A 41 10.43 -2.24 -4.43
CA VAL A 41 9.55 -1.76 -5.50
C VAL A 41 9.60 -2.68 -6.73
N SER A 42 10.79 -3.18 -7.09
CA SER A 42 10.97 -4.09 -8.22
C SER A 42 10.31 -5.46 -7.96
N GLU A 43 10.36 -5.97 -6.73
CA GLU A 43 9.66 -7.21 -6.35
C GLU A 43 8.15 -7.03 -6.37
N VAL A 44 7.63 -5.88 -5.90
CA VAL A 44 6.20 -5.57 -6.03
C VAL A 44 5.79 -5.54 -7.50
N GLN A 45 6.57 -4.90 -8.37
CA GLN A 45 6.29 -4.90 -9.81
C GLN A 45 6.27 -6.32 -10.40
N ALA A 46 7.24 -7.15 -10.05
CA ALA A 46 7.30 -8.53 -10.53
C ALA A 46 6.08 -9.35 -10.08
N ARG A 47 5.65 -9.20 -8.82
CA ARG A 47 4.44 -9.85 -8.30
C ARG A 47 3.16 -9.34 -8.97
N ILE A 48 3.08 -8.03 -9.25
CA ILE A 48 1.96 -7.49 -10.03
C ILE A 48 1.91 -8.16 -11.41
N ALA A 49 3.03 -8.28 -12.11
CA ALA A 49 3.07 -8.93 -13.41
C ALA A 49 2.65 -10.41 -13.33
N GLN A 50 3.03 -11.12 -12.28
CA GLN A 50 2.64 -12.52 -12.05
C GLN A 50 1.14 -12.66 -11.74
N MET A 51 0.57 -11.79 -10.90
CA MET A 51 -0.81 -11.89 -10.44
C MET A 51 -1.83 -11.29 -11.42
N PHE A 52 -1.44 -10.32 -12.24
CA PHE A 52 -2.34 -9.53 -13.08
C PHE A 52 -2.00 -9.64 -14.57
N ASN A 53 -1.87 -10.88 -15.06
CA ASN A 53 -1.79 -11.21 -16.49
C ASN A 53 -0.67 -10.46 -17.25
N GLY A 54 0.51 -10.33 -16.64
CA GLY A 54 1.67 -9.65 -17.22
C GLY A 54 1.66 -8.13 -17.11
N LYS A 55 0.70 -7.54 -16.40
CA LYS A 55 0.61 -6.07 -16.24
C LYS A 55 1.84 -5.51 -15.54
N ARG A 56 2.39 -4.42 -16.07
CA ARG A 56 3.55 -3.72 -15.51
C ARG A 56 3.19 -2.28 -15.17
N ASP A 57 3.18 -1.98 -13.89
CA ASP A 57 3.07 -0.61 -13.41
C ASP A 57 4.49 -0.01 -13.21
N PRO A 58 4.73 1.26 -13.57
CA PRO A 58 6.05 1.87 -13.41
C PRO A 58 6.49 1.90 -11.94
N GLU A 59 7.78 1.66 -11.67
CA GLU A 59 8.31 1.61 -10.30
C GLU A 59 8.07 2.91 -9.52
N THR A 60 8.24 4.08 -10.17
CA THR A 60 7.93 5.39 -9.57
C THR A 60 6.45 5.49 -9.18
N SER A 61 5.55 4.95 -10.00
CA SER A 61 4.12 4.89 -9.69
C SER A 61 3.87 3.97 -8.50
N ILE A 62 4.45 2.76 -8.48
CA ILE A 62 4.33 1.81 -7.36
C ILE A 62 4.82 2.44 -6.05
N GLY A 63 6.01 3.05 -6.05
CA GLY A 63 6.54 3.74 -4.86
C GLY A 63 5.63 4.87 -4.37
N THR A 64 4.93 5.56 -5.28
CA THR A 64 3.91 6.56 -4.93
C THR A 64 2.70 5.91 -4.28
N ARG A 65 2.19 4.80 -4.86
CA ARG A 65 1.06 4.04 -4.31
C ARG A 65 1.35 3.46 -2.92
N ILE A 66 2.57 2.98 -2.67
CA ILE A 66 3.01 2.51 -1.33
C ILE A 66 2.94 3.65 -0.30
N ARG A 67 3.34 4.87 -0.66
CA ARG A 67 3.21 6.05 0.23
C ARG A 67 1.75 6.45 0.43
N ASP A 68 0.96 6.39 -0.63
CA ASP A 68 -0.46 6.71 -0.60
C ASP A 68 -1.23 5.78 0.34
N LEU A 69 -0.86 4.49 0.47
CA LEU A 69 -1.51 3.55 1.41
C LEU A 69 -1.59 4.05 2.86
N ARG A 70 -0.67 4.94 3.27
CA ARG A 70 -0.65 5.53 4.62
C ARG A 70 -1.71 6.62 4.84
N LYS A 71 -2.31 7.16 3.77
CA LYS A 71 -3.27 8.26 3.85
C LYS A 71 -4.66 7.74 4.21
N ALA A 72 -5.47 8.61 4.84
CA ALA A 72 -6.82 8.27 5.29
C ALA A 72 -7.70 7.69 4.18
N LYS A 73 -7.73 8.37 3.03
CA LYS A 73 -8.53 7.96 1.87
C LYS A 73 -8.16 6.61 1.25
N PHE A 74 -7.00 6.05 1.60
CA PHE A 74 -6.54 4.77 1.08
C PHE A 74 -6.48 3.68 2.16
N GLY A 75 -6.97 3.94 3.38
CA GLY A 75 -7.13 2.92 4.43
C GLY A 75 -6.22 3.06 5.66
N LEU A 76 -5.45 4.15 5.80
CA LEU A 76 -4.52 4.36 6.93
C LEU A 76 -3.61 3.16 7.23
N PHE A 77 -3.16 2.49 6.17
CA PHE A 77 -2.34 1.30 6.36
C PHE A 77 -0.99 1.64 6.99
N ARG A 78 -0.57 0.80 7.95
CA ARG A 78 0.77 0.87 8.52
C ARG A 78 1.77 0.21 7.56
N ILE A 79 2.73 0.99 7.09
CA ILE A 79 3.81 0.53 6.22
C ILE A 79 5.15 0.74 6.94
N ASP A 80 5.87 -0.34 7.21
CA ASP A 80 7.26 -0.25 7.65
C ASP A 80 8.19 -0.08 6.43
N ALA A 81 9.34 0.55 6.62
CA ALA A 81 10.35 0.75 5.59
C ALA A 81 11.75 0.55 6.18
N GLN A 82 12.61 -0.19 5.49
CA GLN A 82 14.01 -0.38 5.89
C GLN A 82 14.94 -0.47 4.67
N ARG A 83 16.24 -0.28 4.91
CA ARG A 83 17.26 -0.51 3.88
C ARG A 83 17.52 -2.01 3.76
N ARG A 84 17.54 -2.52 2.54
CA ARG A 84 17.88 -3.91 2.26
C ARG A 84 19.39 -4.07 2.10
N GLY A 85 19.98 -4.97 2.88
CA GLY A 85 21.39 -5.33 2.78
C GLY A 85 22.32 -4.16 3.11
N ASN A 86 23.31 -3.90 2.25
CA ASN A 86 24.29 -2.82 2.47
C ASN A 86 23.63 -1.43 2.36
N PRO A 87 23.61 -0.61 3.42
CA PRO A 87 22.98 0.71 3.41
C PRO A 87 23.48 1.65 2.29
N LYS A 88 24.73 1.50 1.85
CA LYS A 88 25.35 2.29 0.77
C LYS A 88 24.76 2.00 -0.61
N ALA A 89 24.12 0.85 -0.79
CA ALA A 89 23.44 0.49 -2.04
C ALA A 89 22.14 1.28 -2.27
N GLY A 90 21.60 1.93 -1.22
CA GLY A 90 20.41 2.77 -1.34
C GLY A 90 19.10 2.01 -1.60
N LEU A 91 19.11 0.68 -1.55
CA LEU A 91 17.93 -0.15 -1.79
C LEU A 91 17.00 -0.16 -0.56
N TRP A 92 15.73 0.12 -0.79
CA TRP A 92 14.68 0.11 0.23
C TRP A 92 13.68 -1.00 -0.02
N GLU A 93 13.18 -1.56 1.07
CA GLU A 93 12.06 -2.49 1.09
C GLU A 93 10.98 -2.00 2.05
N PHE A 94 9.75 -2.44 1.77
CA PHE A 94 8.54 -2.01 2.44
C PHE A 94 7.71 -3.22 2.84
N ARG A 95 6.98 -3.10 3.94
CA ARG A 95 6.09 -4.15 4.43
C ARG A 95 4.79 -3.55 4.94
N LEU A 96 3.67 -4.13 4.52
CA LEU A 96 2.36 -3.86 5.14
C LEU A 96 2.29 -4.57 6.48
N VAL A 97 2.10 -3.80 7.55
CA VAL A 97 1.88 -4.36 8.88
C VAL A 97 0.39 -4.53 9.05
N ALA A 98 -0.06 -5.77 9.18
CA ALA A 98 -1.45 -6.04 9.54
C ALA A 98 -1.75 -5.35 10.88
N PRO A 99 -2.92 -4.71 11.05
CA PRO A 99 -3.31 -4.20 12.36
C PRO A 99 -3.32 -5.39 13.31
N THR A 100 -2.44 -5.37 14.31
CA THR A 100 -2.52 -6.28 15.43
C THR A 100 -3.89 -6.04 16.02
N GLN A 101 -4.80 -7.02 15.89
CA GLN A 101 -6.01 -7.00 16.70
C GLN A 101 -5.50 -7.00 18.14
N THR A 102 -5.64 -5.87 18.83
CA THR A 102 -5.50 -5.85 20.28
C THR A 102 -6.47 -6.91 20.77
N PRO A 103 -6.02 -7.99 21.46
CA PRO A 103 -6.96 -8.91 22.03
C PRO A 103 -7.81 -8.09 22.99
N THR A 104 -9.10 -7.95 22.66
CA THR A 104 -10.09 -7.39 23.58
C THR A 104 -10.03 -8.27 24.82
N GLU A 105 -9.35 -7.75 25.84
CA GLU A 105 -9.24 -8.36 27.15
C GLU A 105 -10.67 -8.56 27.66
N SER A 106 -11.08 -9.83 27.65
CA SER A 106 -12.39 -10.25 28.11
C SER A 106 -12.45 -9.97 29.60
N VAL A 107 -13.08 -8.85 29.99
CA VAL A 107 -13.37 -8.53 31.39
C VAL A 107 -14.20 -9.69 31.96
N PRO A 108 -13.72 -10.44 32.98
CA PRO A 108 -14.52 -11.49 33.58
C PRO A 108 -15.75 -10.86 34.28
N PRO A 109 -16.91 -11.54 34.31
CA PRO A 109 -18.06 -11.04 35.02
C PRO A 109 -17.71 -10.95 36.51
N LEU A 110 -17.93 -9.76 37.08
CA LEU A 110 -17.97 -9.57 38.52
C LEU A 110 -19.21 -10.31 39.04
N GLU A 111 -19.04 -11.57 39.45
CA GLU A 111 -20.05 -12.27 40.23
C GLU A 111 -20.14 -11.61 41.62
N ALA A 112 -21.35 -11.23 42.01
CA ALA A 112 -21.73 -10.71 43.32
C ALA A 112 -22.91 -11.52 43.85
#